data_AF-A0A960L0U8-F1
#
_entry.id   AF-A0A960L0U8-F1
#
_cell.length_a   1.000
_cell.length_b   1.000
_cell.length_c   1.000
_cell.angle_alpha   90.00
_cell.angle_beta   90.00
_cell.angle_gamma   90.00
#
_symmetry.space_group_name_H-M   'P 1'
#
loop_
_entity.id
_entity.type
_entity.pdbx_description
1 polymer ?
#
loop_
_entity_poly.entity_id
_entity_poly.type
_entity_poly.pdbx_seq_one_letter_code
_entity_poly.pdbx_strand_id
1 'polypeptide(L)' 'AYRKRDLFLNRIIPQAQEALAVSLSSYQSESASYLELMDTERNLLTFLLTRCEAERDIWMAIADMEALLGVFGADGGTK' A
#
# COMPACT_ATOMS: atom_id res chain seq x y z
N ALA A 1 -12.40 5.10 1.56
CA ALA A 1 -11.28 4.49 0.83
C ALA A 1 -10.19 5.51 0.44
N TYR A 2 -10.52 6.62 -0.25
CA TYR A 2 -9.55 7.66 -0.63
C TYR A 2 -8.69 8.23 0.52
N ARG A 3 -9.31 8.53 1.67
CA ARG A 3 -8.58 9.00 2.87
C ARG A 3 -7.57 7.99 3.41
N LYS A 4 -7.85 6.69 3.29
CA LYS A 4 -6.93 5.61 3.70
C LYS A 4 -5.76 5.55 2.72
N ARG A 5 -6.01 5.60 1.41
CA ARG A 5 -4.97 5.67 0.38
C ARG A 5 -4.00 6.83 0.62
N ASP A 6 -4.55 8.03 0.86
CA ASP A 6 -3.78 9.25 1.07
C ASP A 6 -2.90 9.18 2.33
N LEU A 7 -3.46 8.67 3.44
CA LEU A 7 -2.72 8.46 4.68
C LEU A 7 -1.53 7.52 4.50
N PHE A 8 -1.71 6.42 3.76
CA PHE A 8 -0.63 5.47 3.51
C PHE A 8 0.44 6.05 2.59
N LEU A 9 0.04 6.68 1.48
CA LEU A 9 0.97 7.26 0.50
C LEU A 9 1.80 8.40 1.08
N ASN A 10 1.17 9.33 1.79
CA ASN A 10 1.82 10.60 2.13
C ASN A 10 2.44 10.59 3.52
N ARG A 11 2.09 9.62 4.38
CA ARG A 11 2.52 9.63 5.78
C ARG A 11 3.11 8.31 6.23
N ILE A 12 2.36 7.22 6.17
CA ILE A 12 2.79 5.96 6.78
C ILE A 12 3.95 5.32 6.01
N ILE A 13 3.89 5.27 4.68
CA ILE A 13 4.98 4.67 3.88
C ILE A 13 6.27 5.48 3.99
N PRO A 14 6.29 6.82 3.84
CA PRO A 14 7.50 7.61 4.04
C PRO A 14 8.11 7.41 5.44
N GLN A 15 7.29 7.42 6.50
CA GLN A 15 7.77 7.18 7.86
C GLN A 15 8.35 5.78 8.04
N ALA A 16 7.74 4.76 7.44
CA ALA A 16 8.25 3.39 7.51
C ALA A 16 9.56 3.23 6.72
N GLN A 17 9.74 3.95 5.60
CA GLN A 17 10.99 4.00 4.84
C GLN A 17 12.11 4.68 5.64
N GLU A 18 11.82 5.79 6.31
CA GLU A 18 12.75 6.46 7.22
C GLU A 18 13.15 5.53 8.39
N ALA A 19 12.17 4.83 8.98
CA ALA A 19 12.43 3.87 10.06
C ALA A 19 13.34 2.72 9.60
N LEU A 20 13.14 2.19 8.38
CA LEU A 20 14.02 1.18 7.80
C LEU A 20 15.43 1.74 7.56
N ALA A 21 15.55 2.97 7.06
CA ALA A 21 16.85 3.61 6.85
C ALA A 21 17.63 3.78 8.17
N VAL A 22 16.95 4.18 9.24
CA VAL A 22 17.53 4.27 10.59
C VAL A 22 17.95 2.90 11.09
N SER A 23 17.08 1.89 10.96
CA SER A 23 17.39 0.52 11.40
C SER A 23 18.58 -0.07 10.65
N LEU A 24 18.68 0.18 9.35
CA LEU A 24 19.84 -0.23 8.54
C LEU A 24 21.13 0.43 9.03
N SER A 25 21.09 1.73 9.31
CA SER A 25 22.25 2.44 9.87
C SER A 25 22.66 1.86 11.23
N SER A 26 21.70 1.57 12.11
CA SER A 26 21.98 0.99 13.42
C SER A 26 22.53 -0.43 13.33
N TYR A 27 22.06 -1.23 12.37
CA TYR A 27 22.60 -2.56 12.12
C TYR A 27 24.05 -2.48 11.60
N GLN A 28 24.33 -1.56 10.68
CA GLN A 28 25.68 -1.32 10.14
C GLN A 28 26.67 -0.82 11.20
N SER A 29 26.19 -0.12 12.23
CA SER A 29 27.00 0.32 13.37
C SER A 29 27.02 -0.69 14.53
N GLU A 30 26.55 -1.93 14.31
CA GLU A 30 26.44 -2.98 15.32
C GLU A 30 25.61 -2.59 16.56
N SER A 31 24.79 -1.54 16.42
CA SER A 31 23.97 -0.96 17.49
C SER A 31 22.54 -1.53 17.50
N ALA A 32 22.17 -2.27 16.46
CA ALA A 32 20.91 -3.00 16.34
C ALA A 32 21.18 -4.42 15.81
N SER A 33 20.31 -5.36 16.16
CA SER A 33 20.43 -6.74 15.68
C SER A 33 19.88 -6.91 14.26
N TYR A 34 20.33 -7.94 13.55
CA TYR A 34 19.75 -8.29 12.25
C TYR A 34 18.24 -8.58 12.32
N LEU A 35 17.76 -9.09 13.47
CA LEU A 35 16.34 -9.36 13.68
C LEU A 35 15.52 -8.06 13.70
N GLU A 36 16.04 -7.02 14.34
CA GLU A 36 15.39 -5.69 14.36
C GLU A 36 15.33 -5.06 12.96
N LEU A 37 16.39 -5.24 12.16
CA LEU A 37 16.38 -4.84 10.75
C LEU A 37 15.29 -5.59 9.96
N MET A 38 15.21 -6.91 10.13
CA MET A 38 14.20 -7.72 9.47
C MET A 38 12.77 -7.36 9.89
N ASP A 39 12.55 -7.05 11.16
CA ASP A 39 11.22 -6.65 11.65
C ASP A 39 10.81 -5.27 11.09
N THR A 40 11.74 -4.32 10.98
CA THR A 40 11.44 -3.02 10.35
C THR A 40 11.16 -3.15 8.86
N GLU A 41 11.89 -4.00 8.14
CA GLU A 41 11.62 -4.29 6.73
C GLU A 41 10.25 -4.96 6.54
N ARG A 42 9.92 -5.95 7.39
CA ARG A 42 8.59 -6.61 7.38
C ARG A 42 7.46 -5.61 7.60
N ASN A 43 7.65 -4.65 8.51
CA ASN A 43 6.66 -3.61 8.78
C ASN A 43 6.44 -2.73 7.55
N LEU A 44 7.51 -2.30 6.87
CA LEU A 44 7.40 -1.54 5.61
C LEU A 44 6.62 -2.33 4.55
N LEU A 45 6.96 -3.60 4.33
CA LEU A 45 6.27 -4.46 3.36
C LEU A 45 4.78 -4.62 3.70
N THR A 46 4.44 -4.76 4.98
CA THR A 46 3.05 -4.86 5.45
C THR A 46 2.26 -3.58 5.14
N PHE A 47 2.87 -2.40 5.33
CA PHE A 47 2.21 -1.14 4.99
C PHE A 47 2.04 -0.97 3.48
N LEU A 48 3.03 -1.37 2.68
CA LEU A 48 2.94 -1.35 1.22
C LEU A 48 1.82 -2.27 0.71
N LEU A 49 1.71 -3.48 1.26
CA LEU A 49 0.63 -4.41 0.94
C LEU A 49 -0.74 -3.80 1.27
N THR A 50 -0.88 -3.23 2.47
CA THR A 50 -2.14 -2.60 2.91
C THR A 50 -2.56 -1.45 1.99
N ARG A 51 -1.60 -0.69 1.45
CA ARG A 51 -1.88 0.35 0.44
C ARG A 51 -2.43 -0.26 -0.85
N CYS A 52 -1.77 -1.30 -1.37
CA CYS A 52 -2.20 -1.98 -2.60
C CYS A 52 -3.61 -2.56 -2.47
N GLU A 53 -3.92 -3.16 -1.32
CA GLU A 53 -5.28 -3.65 -1.02
C GLU A 53 -6.30 -2.51 -1.00
N ALA A 54 -5.97 -1.39 -0.36
CA ALA A 54 -6.86 -0.23 -0.35
C ALA A 54 -7.09 0.36 -1.75
N GLU A 55 -6.11 0.30 -2.65
CA GLU A 55 -6.27 0.69 -4.05
C GLU A 55 -7.15 -0.30 -4.81
N ARG A 56 -6.90 -1.61 -4.66
CA ARG A 56 -7.73 -2.66 -5.24
C ARG A 56 -9.20 -2.49 -4.84
N ASP A 57 -9.47 -2.24 -3.56
CA ASP A 57 -10.84 -2.10 -3.05
C ASP A 57 -11.57 -0.89 -3.67
N ILE A 58 -10.85 0.19 -3.98
CA ILE A 58 -11.42 1.35 -4.71
C ILE A 58 -11.81 0.93 -6.12
N TRP A 59 -10.92 0.26 -6.84
CA TRP A 59 -11.18 -0.17 -8.22
C TRP A 59 -12.32 -1.18 -8.32
N MET A 60 -12.39 -2.13 -7.39
CA MET A 60 -13.51 -3.06 -7.29
C MET A 60 -14.83 -2.32 -7.06
N ALA A 61 -14.86 -1.37 -6.12
CA ALA A 61 -16.07 -0.59 -5.85
C ALA A 61 -16.51 0.25 -7.07
N ILE A 62 -15.57 0.78 -7.85
CA ILE A 62 -15.87 1.49 -9.11
C ILE A 62 -16.48 0.53 -10.13
N ALA A 63 -15.84 -0.62 -10.36
CA ALA A 63 -16.33 -1.62 -11.31
C ALA A 63 -17.74 -2.13 -10.93
N ASP A 64 -17.99 -2.36 -9.64
CA ASP A 64 -19.31 -2.76 -9.13
C ASP A 64 -20.36 -1.66 -9.39
N MET A 65 -20.01 -0.38 -9.20
CA MET A 65 -20.90 0.74 -9.54
C MET A 65 -21.16 0.83 -11.05
N GLU A 66 -20.14 0.67 -11.89
CA GLU A 66 -20.27 0.69 -13.35
C GLU A 66 -21.17 -0.46 -13.85
N ALA A 67 -21.06 -1.63 -13.23
CA ALA A 67 -21.93 -2.78 -13.51
C ALA A 67 -23.39 -2.51 -13.11
N LEU A 68 -23.62 -1.92 -11.93
CA LEU A 68 -24.97 -1.55 -11.47
C LEU A 68 -25.64 -0.48 -12.36
N LEU A 69 -24.86 0.46 -12.89
CA LEU A 69 -25.35 1.50 -13.78
C LEU A 69 -25.48 1.03 -15.25
N GLY A 70 -25.12 -0.23 -15.55
CA GLY A 70 -25.14 -0.79 -16.90
C GLY A 70 -24.11 -0.17 -17.85
N VAL A 71 -23.13 0.56 -17.31
CA VAL A 71 -22.04 1.18 -18.08
C VAL A 71 -20.97 0.15 -18.41
N PHE A 72 -20.80 -0.85 -17.55
CA PHE A 72 -19.93 -2.00 -17.79
C PHE A 72 -20.51 -2.90 -18.90
N GLY A 73 -20.24 -2.55 -20.16
CA GLY A 73 -20.70 -3.26 -21.35
C GLY A 73 -21.20 -2.39 -22.51
N ALA A 74 -21.37 -1.07 -22.33
CA ALA A 74 -21.91 -0.19 -23.36
C ALA A 74 -20.96 0.07 -24.56
N ASP A 75 -19.66 -0.23 -24.41
CA ASP A 75 -18.65 -0.07 -25.48
C ASP A 75 -18.23 -1.40 -26.14
N GLY A 76 -18.95 -2.50 -25.90
CA GLY A 76 -18.54 -3.84 -26.32
C GLY A 76 -19.66 -4.72 -26.86
N GLY A 77 -20.48 -4.21 -27.79
CA GLY A 77 -21.59 -4.99 -28.34
C GLY A 77 -22.23 -4.40 -29.59
N THR A 78 -21.46 -4.11 -30.64
CA THR A 78 -22.01 -4.21 -31.99
C THR A 78 -22.43 -5.67 -32.23
N LYS A 79 -23.73 -5.93 -32.17
CA LYS A 79 -24.47 -6.81 -33.09
C LYS A 79 -25.96 -6.58 -32.93
#